data_AF-A0A5N6U7D9-F1
#
_entry.id   AF-A0A5N6U7D9-F1
#
_cell.length_a   1.000
_cell.length_b   1.000
_cell.length_c   1.000
_cell.angle_alpha   90.00
_cell.angle_beta   90.00
_cell.angle_gamma   90.00
#
_symmetry.space_group_name_H-M   'P 1'
#
loop_
_entity.id
_entity.type
_entity.pdbx_description
1 polymer ?
#
loop_
_entity_poly.entity_id
_entity_poly.type
_entity_poly.pdbx_seq_one_letter_code
_entity_poly.pdbx_strand_id
1 'polypeptide(L)'
;MKSVVTFHPFTGESICQLAIEFPAMPEAQYARGDTVMQVWVVDHMENPTWNNQPRKRMRLDTTTFPTWQVEQGWTQRFATLECKETMSFMVELSSTRDGDVAFWNKLMGKQGAPPIGWRMLHGC
;
A
#
# COMPACT_ATOMS: atom_id res chain seq x y z
N MET A 1 -7.44 6.50 -8.14
CA MET A 1 -6.34 7.17 -7.41
C MET A 1 -5.11 6.27 -7.43
N LYS A 2 -3.89 6.84 -7.44
CA LYS A 2 -2.62 6.10 -7.40
C LYS A 2 -1.67 6.69 -6.38
N SER A 3 -0.83 5.86 -5.79
CA SER A 3 0.10 6.22 -4.72
C SER A 3 1.38 5.41 -4.87
N VAL A 4 2.55 6.02 -4.68
CA VAL A 4 3.86 5.33 -4.74
C VAL A 4 4.56 5.48 -3.40
N VAL A 5 5.12 4.39 -2.88
CA VAL A 5 5.89 4.33 -1.64
C VAL A 5 7.24 3.67 -1.92
N THR A 6 8.32 4.27 -1.43
CA THR A 6 9.69 3.76 -1.61
C THR A 6 10.30 3.43 -0.25
N PHE A 7 10.93 2.25 -0.17
CA PHE A 7 11.65 1.76 0.99
C PHE A 7 13.13 1.57 0.65
N HIS A 8 13.99 1.84 1.63
CA HIS A 8 15.39 1.48 1.63
C HIS A 8 15.57 0.44 2.73
N PRO A 9 15.41 -0.87 2.43
CA PRO A 9 15.53 -1.92 3.43
C PRO A 9 16.92 -1.94 4.06
N PHE A 10 17.01 -2.47 5.28
CA PHE A 10 18.29 -2.59 5.98
C PHE A 10 19.23 -3.54 5.22
N THR A 11 20.51 -3.19 5.19
CA THR A 11 21.54 -4.00 4.54
C THR A 11 21.73 -5.32 5.27
N GLY A 12 21.75 -6.44 4.53
CA GLY A 12 22.03 -7.78 5.05
C GLY A 12 20.85 -8.75 5.09
N GLU A 13 19.64 -8.28 4.84
CA GLU A 13 18.43 -9.12 4.75
C GLU A 13 18.26 -9.66 3.33
N SER A 14 18.00 -10.95 3.19
CA SER A 14 17.78 -11.59 1.88
C SER A 14 16.33 -11.50 1.42
N ILE A 15 15.39 -11.48 2.37
CA ILE A 15 13.95 -11.55 2.11
C ILE A 15 13.24 -10.34 2.71
N CYS A 16 12.49 -9.65 1.85
CA CYS A 16 11.70 -8.46 2.15
C CYS A 16 10.23 -8.76 1.85
N GLN A 17 9.33 -8.30 2.72
CA GLN A 17 7.89 -8.44 2.52
C GLN A 17 7.19 -7.11 2.76
N LEU A 18 6.45 -6.65 1.75
CA LEU A 18 5.58 -5.50 1.91
C LEU A 18 4.39 -5.88 2.80
N ALA A 19 4.01 -4.98 3.69
CA ALA A 19 2.80 -5.09 4.49
C ALA A 19 2.04 -3.77 4.54
N ILE A 20 0.72 -3.87 4.67
CA ILE A 20 -0.17 -2.76 5.02
C ILE A 20 -0.76 -3.05 6.39
N GLU A 21 -0.66 -2.09 7.28
CA GLU A 21 -1.32 -2.08 8.58
C GLU A 21 -2.64 -1.33 8.44
N PHE A 22 -3.76 -2.04 8.59
CA PHE A 22 -5.10 -1.47 8.68
C PHE A 22 -5.45 -1.28 10.15
N PRO A 23 -5.80 -0.05 10.58
CA PRO A 23 -6.19 0.21 11.95
C PRO A 23 -7.66 -0.20 12.20
N ALA A 24 -8.06 -0.15 13.47
CA ALA A 24 -9.48 -0.08 13.79
C ALA A 24 -10.09 1.19 13.18
N MET A 25 -11.23 1.05 12.51
CA MET A 25 -11.87 2.12 11.76
C MET A 25 -13.39 1.93 11.69
N PRO A 26 -14.19 2.99 11.95
CA PRO A 26 -15.61 3.02 11.63
C PRO A 26 -15.93 2.65 10.18
N GLU A 27 -17.15 2.16 9.97
CA GLU A 27 -17.71 1.87 8.66
C GLU A 27 -17.60 3.09 7.72
N ALA A 28 -17.27 2.83 6.45
CA ALA A 28 -17.19 3.83 5.39
C ALA A 28 -16.27 5.04 5.65
N GLN A 29 -15.36 4.97 6.64
CA GLN A 29 -14.46 6.06 6.96
C GLN A 29 -13.39 6.29 5.90
N TYR A 30 -12.80 5.20 5.40
CA TYR A 30 -11.69 5.24 4.44
C TYR A 30 -12.07 4.80 3.05
N ALA A 31 -13.10 3.96 2.89
CA ALA A 31 -13.53 3.46 1.59
C ALA A 31 -15.05 3.31 1.53
N ARG A 32 -15.66 3.53 0.37
CA ARG A 32 -17.09 3.26 0.09
C ARG A 32 -17.22 2.35 -1.13
N GLY A 33 -18.29 1.55 -1.17
CA GLY A 33 -18.58 0.64 -2.28
C GLY A 33 -17.53 -0.45 -2.49
N ASP A 34 -17.51 -1.07 -3.66
CA ASP A 34 -16.58 -2.16 -3.96
C ASP A 34 -15.22 -1.60 -4.39
N THR A 35 -14.44 -1.11 -3.42
CA THR A 35 -13.12 -0.57 -3.73
C THR A 35 -12.04 -1.63 -3.67
N VAL A 36 -11.45 -1.91 -4.84
CA VAL A 36 -10.33 -2.83 -4.98
C VAL A 36 -9.02 -2.07 -5.19
N MET A 37 -7.97 -2.53 -4.52
CA MET A 37 -6.59 -2.04 -4.62
C MET A 37 -5.71 -3.09 -5.26
N GLN A 38 -4.91 -2.66 -6.24
CA GLN A 38 -3.84 -3.45 -6.82
C GLN A 38 -2.50 -2.91 -6.33
N VAL A 39 -1.65 -3.81 -5.85
CA VAL A 39 -0.32 -3.49 -5.37
C VAL A 39 0.70 -4.00 -6.37
N TRP A 40 1.60 -3.13 -6.80
CA TRP A 40 2.59 -3.38 -7.84
C TRP A 40 3.99 -3.07 -7.33
N VAL A 41 4.95 -3.91 -7.66
CA VAL A 41 6.36 -3.52 -7.69
C VAL A 41 6.59 -2.62 -8.89
N VAL A 42 7.22 -1.47 -8.66
CA VAL A 42 7.53 -0.50 -9.71
C VAL A 42 8.99 -0.10 -9.67
N ASP A 43 9.49 0.45 -10.78
CA ASP A 43 10.80 1.08 -10.78
C ASP A 43 10.82 2.29 -9.84
N HIS A 44 11.96 2.52 -9.19
CA HIS A 44 12.16 3.73 -8.41
C HIS A 44 12.09 4.96 -9.34
N MET A 45 11.37 5.99 -8.88
CA MET A 45 11.24 7.27 -9.56
C MET A 45 11.14 8.35 -8.50
N GLU A 46 12.03 9.34 -8.54
CA GLU A 46 12.09 10.40 -7.52
C GLU A 46 10.86 11.32 -7.56
N ASN A 47 10.38 11.65 -8.77
CA ASN A 47 9.32 12.63 -8.97
C ASN A 47 8.21 12.09 -9.90
N PRO A 48 7.46 11.06 -9.46
CA PRO A 48 6.37 10.53 -10.25
C PRO A 48 5.26 11.58 -10.42
N THR A 49 4.75 11.73 -11.63
CA THR A 49 3.60 12.58 -11.92
C THR A 49 2.45 11.74 -12.48
N TRP A 50 1.28 12.33 -12.61
CA TRP A 50 0.15 11.64 -13.24
C TRP A 50 0.47 11.15 -14.66
N ASN A 51 1.16 11.97 -15.45
CA ASN A 51 1.52 11.67 -16.85
C ASN A 51 2.85 10.89 -16.98
N ASN A 52 3.67 10.86 -15.92
CA ASN A 52 4.94 10.16 -15.88
C ASN A 52 4.98 9.25 -14.65
N GLN A 53 4.42 8.05 -14.80
CA GLN A 53 4.31 7.07 -13.73
C GLN A 53 5.49 6.09 -13.78
N PRO A 54 5.94 5.55 -12.63
CA PRO A 54 6.97 4.54 -12.63
C PRO A 54 6.47 3.28 -13.32
N ARG A 55 7.38 2.58 -14.01
CA ARG A 55 7.05 1.39 -14.77
C ARG A 55 6.66 0.26 -13.82
N LYS A 56 5.48 -0.33 -14.02
CA LYS A 56 5.04 -1.56 -13.36
C LYS A 56 5.91 -2.73 -13.78
N ARG A 57 6.50 -3.44 -12.81
CA ARG A 57 7.33 -4.62 -13.05
C ARG A 57 6.56 -5.91 -12.77
N MET A 58 5.91 -5.97 -11.62
CA MET A 58 5.21 -7.16 -11.15
C MET A 58 4.03 -6.78 -10.28
N ARG A 59 2.89 -7.46 -10.44
CA ARG A 59 1.77 -7.33 -9.50
C ARG A 59 2.06 -8.21 -8.30
N LEU A 60 2.00 -7.65 -7.09
CA LEU A 60 2.09 -8.43 -5.87
C LEU A 60 0.76 -9.07 -5.53
N ASP A 61 -0.30 -8.26 -5.51
CA ASP A 61 -1.61 -8.74 -5.10
C ASP A 61 -2.72 -7.78 -5.51
N THR A 62 -3.95 -8.23 -5.29
CA THR A 62 -5.18 -7.46 -5.38
C THR A 62 -5.98 -7.67 -4.10
N THR A 63 -6.23 -6.59 -3.35
CA THR A 63 -6.98 -6.65 -2.08
C THR A 63 -8.11 -5.64 -2.08
N THR A 64 -9.22 -5.98 -1.43
CA THR A 64 -10.35 -5.07 -1.25
C THR A 64 -10.09 -4.18 -0.04
N PHE A 65 -10.39 -2.88 -0.15
CA PHE A 65 -10.36 -1.98 1.00
C PHE A 65 -11.57 -2.26 1.91
N PRO A 66 -11.39 -2.29 3.24
CA PRO A 66 -12.51 -2.42 4.15
C PRO A 66 -13.48 -1.26 4.00
N THR A 67 -14.73 -1.58 3.71
CA THR A 67 -15.86 -0.65 3.76
C THR A 67 -16.71 -0.83 5.00
N TRP A 68 -16.52 -1.93 5.73
CA TRP A 68 -17.19 -2.26 6.98
C TRP A 68 -16.45 -1.71 8.21
N GLN A 69 -17.09 -1.75 9.37
CA GLN A 69 -16.46 -1.44 10.66
C GLN A 69 -15.37 -2.46 11.00
N VAL A 70 -14.17 -1.96 11.26
CA VAL A 70 -13.02 -2.73 11.72
C VAL A 70 -12.84 -2.48 13.21
N GLU A 71 -13.19 -3.44 14.05
CA GLU A 71 -13.04 -3.32 15.51
C GLU A 71 -11.59 -3.48 15.97
N GLN A 72 -10.86 -4.39 15.32
CA GLN A 72 -9.44 -4.66 15.58
C GLN A 72 -8.67 -4.52 14.28
N GLY A 73 -7.64 -3.69 14.29
CA GLY A 73 -6.75 -3.55 13.15
C GLY A 73 -6.04 -4.86 12.79
N TRP A 74 -5.62 -5.00 11.54
CA TRP A 74 -4.87 -6.16 11.08
C TRP A 74 -3.74 -5.76 10.13
N THR A 75 -2.80 -6.67 9.93
CA THR A 75 -1.71 -6.50 8.95
C THR A 75 -1.94 -7.40 7.75
N GLN A 76 -2.13 -6.80 6.59
CA GLN A 76 -2.11 -7.51 5.32
C GLN A 76 -0.66 -7.64 4.85
N ARG A 77 -0.18 -8.87 4.72
CA ARG A 77 1.17 -9.18 4.20
C ARG A 77 1.08 -9.58 2.73
N PHE A 78 1.97 -9.07 1.91
CA PHE A 78 2.04 -9.38 0.47
C PHE A 78 3.11 -10.44 0.19
N ALA A 79 3.30 -10.80 -1.08
CA ALA A 79 4.34 -11.74 -1.48
C ALA A 79 5.74 -11.30 -1.00
N THR A 80 6.54 -12.27 -0.55
CA THR A 80 7.95 -12.10 -0.21
C THR A 80 8.77 -11.89 -1.48
N LEU A 81 9.76 -11.01 -1.39
CA LEU A 81 10.66 -10.63 -2.48
C LEU A 81 12.09 -10.71 -2.00
N GLU A 82 13.02 -10.88 -2.93
CA GLU A 82 14.43 -10.63 -2.65
C GLU A 82 14.62 -9.14 -2.34
N CYS A 83 15.27 -8.83 -1.20
CA CYS A 83 15.55 -7.45 -0.83
C CYS A 83 16.50 -6.80 -1.84
N LYS A 84 16.17 -5.57 -2.26
CA LYS A 84 17.05 -4.70 -3.05
C LYS A 84 17.34 -3.42 -2.30
N GLU A 85 18.46 -2.76 -2.59
CA GLU A 85 18.84 -1.48 -1.95
C GLU A 85 17.71 -0.43 -1.96
N THR A 86 16.93 -0.40 -3.04
CA THR A 86 15.73 0.42 -3.15
C THR A 86 14.57 -0.43 -3.66
N MET A 87 13.45 -0.39 -2.95
CA MET A 87 12.21 -1.05 -3.35
C MET A 87 11.08 -0.05 -3.41
N SER A 88 10.46 0.10 -4.57
CA SER A 88 9.32 0.99 -4.79
C SER A 88 8.06 0.19 -5.11
N PHE A 89 6.95 0.57 -4.48
CA PHE A 89 5.65 -0.05 -4.65
C PHE A 89 4.63 1.00 -5.06
N MET A 90 3.78 0.65 -6.01
CA MET A 90 2.65 1.47 -6.41
C MET A 90 1.35 0.78 -6.05
N VAL A 91 0.45 1.61 -5.57
CA VAL A 91 -0.90 1.24 -5.15
C VAL A 91 -1.84 1.93 -6.09
N GLU A 92 -2.68 1.14 -6.74
CA GLU A 92 -3.65 1.63 -7.70
C GLU A 92 -5.03 1.16 -7.28
N LEU A 93 -5.95 2.11 -7.07
CA LEU A 93 -7.36 1.76 -6.92
C LEU A 93 -7.89 1.36 -8.29
N SER A 94 -8.27 0.09 -8.44
CA SER A 94 -9.05 -0.36 -9.60
C SER A 94 -10.52 -0.07 -9.31
N SER A 95 -11.06 0.95 -9.97
CA SER A 95 -12.47 1.33 -9.84
C SER A 95 -13.36 0.18 -10.30
N THR A 96 -14.23 -0.29 -9.40
CA THR A 96 -15.59 -0.67 -9.80
C THR A 96 -16.39 0.63 -9.86
N ARG A 97 -17.48 0.67 -10.63
CA ARG A 97 -18.15 1.92 -11.03
C ARG A 97 -18.76 2.72 -9.85
N ASP A 98 -18.75 2.18 -8.64
CA ASP A 98 -19.28 2.81 -7.42
C ASP A 98 -18.32 2.61 -6.23
N GLY A 99 -17.39 3.54 -6.01
CA GLY A 99 -16.53 3.53 -4.82
C GLY A 99 -15.53 4.69 -4.74
N ASP A 100 -15.17 5.08 -3.51
CA ASP A 100 -14.19 6.14 -3.24
C ASP A 100 -13.33 5.75 -2.03
N VAL A 101 -12.06 6.19 -1.99
CA VAL A 101 -11.13 5.96 -0.88
C VAL A 101 -10.44 7.25 -0.46
N ALA A 102 -10.56 7.60 0.81
CA ALA A 102 -9.77 8.67 1.44
C ALA A 102 -8.39 8.13 1.83
N PHE A 103 -7.49 7.98 0.84
CA PHE A 103 -6.14 7.44 1.07
C PHE A 103 -5.12 8.54 1.40
N TRP A 104 -4.48 8.45 2.56
CA TRP A 104 -3.37 9.35 2.91
C TRP A 104 -2.04 8.69 2.52
N ASN A 105 -1.42 9.15 1.43
CA ASN A 105 -0.09 8.68 0.99
C ASN A 105 1.02 9.23 1.90
N LYS A 106 1.04 8.82 3.16
CA LYS A 106 2.13 9.12 4.09
C LYS A 106 2.55 7.86 4.82
N LEU A 107 3.86 7.65 4.92
CA LEU A 107 4.44 6.76 5.94
C LEU A 107 3.87 7.20 7.29
N MET A 108 3.23 6.29 8.04
CA MET A 108 2.54 6.60 9.31
C MET A 108 1.29 7.51 9.19
N GLY A 109 0.72 7.68 7.99
CA GLY A 109 -0.54 8.40 7.69
C GLY A 109 -0.73 9.81 8.31
N LYS A 110 -1.97 10.18 8.65
CA LYS A 110 -2.34 11.55 9.10
C LYS A 110 -2.25 11.67 10.63
N GLN A 111 -1.54 12.69 11.11
CA GLN A 111 -1.49 13.02 12.54
C GLN A 111 -2.92 13.24 13.09
N GLY A 112 -3.33 12.43 14.07
CA GLY A 112 -4.67 12.47 14.69
C GLY A 112 -5.71 11.50 14.11
N ALA A 113 -5.36 10.67 13.12
CA ALA A 113 -6.14 9.50 12.72
C ALA A 113 -5.23 8.27 12.74
N PRO A 114 -5.69 7.08 13.16
CA PRO A 114 -4.85 5.90 13.11
C PRO A 114 -4.54 5.63 11.62
N PRO A 115 -3.27 5.66 11.21
CA PRO A 115 -2.92 5.66 9.80
C PRO A 115 -3.04 4.27 9.20
N ILE A 116 -3.49 4.17 7.94
CA ILE A 116 -3.14 3.01 7.12
C ILE A 116 -1.64 3.12 6.83
N GLY A 117 -0.84 2.25 7.45
CA GLY A 117 0.62 2.32 7.43
C GLY A 117 1.21 1.32 6.45
N TRP A 118 2.14 1.75 5.60
CA TRP A 118 2.97 0.83 4.82
C TRP A 118 4.21 0.46 5.60
N ARG A 119 4.56 -0.82 5.59
CA ARG A 119 5.73 -1.34 6.27
C ARG A 119 6.48 -2.34 5.41
N MET A 120 7.80 -2.30 5.51
CA MET A 120 8.66 -3.39 5.03
C MET A 120 8.99 -4.29 6.22
N LEU A 121 8.66 -5.58 6.10
CA LEU A 121 9.10 -6.63 6.99
C LEU A 121 10.36 -7.27 6.40
N HIS A 122 11.31 -7.63 7.26
CA HIS A 122 12.57 -8.26 6.88
C HIS A 122 12.69 -9.62 7.58
N GLY A 123 13.41 -10.56 6.97
CA GLY A 123 13.75 -11.85 7.59
C GLY A 123 12.57 -12.80 7.83
N CYS A 124 11.51 -12.69 7.03
CA CYS A 124 10.29 -13.52 7.13
C CYS A 124 10.43 -14.88 6.45
#